data_AF-F0JJ96-F1
#
_entry.id   AF-F0JJ96-F1
#
_cell.length_a   1.000
_cell.length_b   1.000
_cell.length_c   1.000
_cell.angle_alpha   90.00
_cell.angle_beta   90.00
_cell.angle_gamma   90.00
#
_symmetry.space_group_name_H-M   'P 1'
#
loop_
_entity.id
_entity.type
_entity.pdbx_description
1 polymer ?
#
loop_
_entity_poly.entity_id
_entity_poly.type
_entity_poly.pdbx_seq_one_letter_code
_entity_poly.pdbx_strand_id
1 'polypeptide(L)'
;MFDSLTEVLDTEGCGIHGFQKCAALALEQGAEDAVNAAPCLLLAAAAEQFVNLYEGQPLPTEVAEEEYRRFSAYVAELGEAFASGEENKRVAAMNGIAAGIIESKRA
;
A
#
# COMPACT_ATOMS: atom_id res chain seq x y z
N MET A 1 -8.34 -3.05 9.55
CA MET A 1 -7.56 -1.88 10.05
C MET A 1 -6.99 -1.12 8.88
N PHE A 2 -6.16 -1.76 8.05
CA PHE A 2 -5.64 -1.17 6.82
C PHE A 2 -6.69 -1.11 5.68
N ASP A 3 -7.84 -1.77 5.86
CA ASP A 3 -8.93 -1.89 4.87
C ASP A 3 -9.49 -0.52 4.41
N SER A 4 -9.38 0.52 5.25
CA SER A 4 -9.76 1.87 4.84
C SER A 4 -8.94 2.38 3.65
N LEU A 5 -7.72 1.86 3.45
CA LEU A 5 -6.87 2.22 2.32
C LEU A 5 -7.39 1.59 1.03
N THR A 6 -7.91 0.36 1.07
CA THR A 6 -8.58 -0.26 -0.08
C THR A 6 -9.94 0.38 -0.37
N GLU A 7 -10.68 0.79 0.67
CA GLU A 7 -11.94 1.52 0.50
C GLU A 7 -11.76 2.86 -0.24
N VAL A 8 -10.64 3.56 -0.02
CA VAL A 8 -10.30 4.77 -0.77
C VAL A 8 -10.10 4.47 -2.26
N LEU A 9 -9.41 3.37 -2.60
CA LEU A 9 -9.23 2.96 -3.99
C LEU A 9 -10.55 2.53 -4.64
N ASP A 10 -11.44 1.89 -3.89
CA ASP A 10 -12.76 1.48 -4.38
C ASP A 10 -13.68 2.68 -4.64
N THR A 11 -13.58 3.73 -3.82
CA THR A 11 -14.44 4.91 -3.88
C THR A 11 -13.95 5.94 -4.91
N GLU A 12 -12.64 6.17 -4.97
CA GLU A 12 -12.02 7.20 -5.81
C GLU A 12 -11.54 6.64 -7.16
N GLY A 13 -11.58 5.32 -7.32
CA GLY A 13 -11.09 4.59 -8.47
C GLY A 13 -9.60 4.25 -8.38
N CYS A 14 -9.22 3.13 -8.99
CA CYS A 14 -7.85 2.57 -8.98
C CYS A 14 -6.84 3.37 -9.83
N GLY A 15 -7.08 4.66 -10.07
CA GLY A 15 -6.19 5.54 -10.82
C GLY A 15 -5.18 6.26 -9.92
N ILE A 16 -4.29 7.03 -10.54
CA ILE A 16 -3.23 7.82 -9.88
C ILE A 16 -3.77 8.63 -8.68
N HIS A 17 -4.91 9.29 -8.85
CA HIS A 17 -5.52 10.11 -7.80
C HIS A 17 -5.97 9.30 -6.57
N GLY A 18 -6.50 8.09 -6.80
CA GLY A 18 -6.85 7.17 -5.71
C GLY A 18 -5.62 6.77 -4.91
N PHE A 19 -4.55 6.37 -5.60
CA PHE A 19 -3.29 6.01 -4.95
C PHE A 19 -2.62 7.19 -4.21
N GLN A 20 -2.72 8.42 -4.73
CA GLN A 20 -2.26 9.61 -4.02
C GLN A 20 -3.00 9.82 -2.69
N LYS A 21 -4.33 9.64 -2.71
CA LYS A 21 -5.15 9.73 -1.50
C LYS A 21 -4.83 8.61 -0.51
N CYS A 22 -4.60 7.39 -0.99
CA CYS A 22 -4.19 6.27 -0.14
C CYS A 22 -2.84 6.52 0.53
N ALA A 23 -1.85 7.06 -0.20
CA ALA A 23 -0.56 7.40 0.38
C ALA A 23 -0.71 8.45 1.49
N ALA A 24 -1.48 9.51 1.24
CA ALA A 24 -1.74 10.55 2.23
C ALA A 24 -2.45 9.99 3.48
N LEU A 25 -3.48 9.17 3.30
CA LEU A 25 -4.22 8.55 4.40
C LEU A 25 -3.34 7.59 5.21
N ALA A 26 -2.50 6.79 4.55
CA ALA A 26 -1.59 5.88 5.24
C ALA A 26 -0.58 6.67 6.10
N LEU A 27 -0.02 7.76 5.59
CA LEU A 27 0.88 8.61 6.37
C LEU A 27 0.19 9.27 7.56
N GLU A 28 -1.06 9.73 7.39
CA GLU A 28 -1.88 10.28 8.46
C GLU A 28 -2.11 9.23 9.57
N GLN A 29 -2.58 8.04 9.20
CA GLN A 29 -2.79 6.93 10.14
C GLN A 29 -1.50 6.51 10.86
N GLY A 30 -0.38 6.47 10.14
CA GLY A 30 0.93 6.13 10.72
C GLY A 30 1.46 7.20 11.69
N ALA A 31 1.07 8.46 11.51
CA ALA A 31 1.44 9.53 12.43
C ALA A 31 0.64 9.51 13.74
N GLU A 32 -0.61 9.02 13.69
CA GLU A 32 -1.50 8.90 14.85
C GLU A 32 -1.21 7.65 15.70
N ASP A 33 -0.68 6.59 15.11
CA ASP A 33 -0.39 5.32 15.78
C ASP A 33 1.06 4.86 15.59
N ALA A 34 1.89 5.06 16.63
CA ALA A 34 3.30 4.68 16.62
C ALA A 34 3.55 3.16 16.44
N VAL A 35 2.59 2.29 16.80
CA VAL A 35 2.72 0.84 16.61
C VAL A 35 2.56 0.48 15.14
N ASN A 36 1.72 1.24 14.43
CA ASN A 36 1.39 1.01 13.03
C ASN A 36 2.11 1.97 12.07
N ALA A 37 3.00 2.83 12.57
CA ALA A 37 3.76 3.76 11.74
C ALA A 37 4.56 3.08 10.62
N ALA A 38 5.24 1.97 10.92
CA ALA A 38 6.05 1.23 9.94
C ALA A 38 5.22 0.60 8.81
N PRO A 39 4.17 -0.22 9.07
CA PRO A 39 3.35 -0.77 7.99
C PRO A 39 2.62 0.31 7.20
N CYS A 40 2.15 1.38 7.84
CA CYS A 40 1.56 2.53 7.16
C CYS A 40 2.53 3.21 6.20
N LEU A 41 3.79 3.41 6.61
CA LEU A 41 4.83 3.98 5.76
C LEU A 41 5.13 3.07 4.55
N LEU A 42 5.14 1.75 4.73
CA LEU A 42 5.35 0.80 3.63
C LEU A 42 4.22 0.88 2.60
N LEU A 43 2.96 0.94 3.05
CA LEU A 43 1.81 1.09 2.16
C LEU A 43 1.84 2.44 1.43
N ALA A 44 2.18 3.53 2.12
CA ALA A 44 2.37 4.83 1.50
C ALA A 44 3.46 4.78 0.40
N ALA A 45 4.61 4.17 0.70
CA ALA A 45 5.71 4.05 -0.25
C ALA A 45 5.34 3.21 -1.48
N ALA A 46 4.53 2.16 -1.32
CA ALA A 46 4.01 1.37 -2.44
C ALA A 46 3.08 2.20 -3.33
N ALA A 47 2.13 2.93 -2.72
CA ALA A 47 1.20 3.78 -3.46
C ALA A 47 1.91 4.94 -4.19
N GLU A 48 2.83 5.64 -3.52
CA GLU A 48 3.63 6.72 -4.11
C GLU A 48 4.48 6.24 -5.29
N GLN A 49 4.99 5.01 -5.23
CA GLN A 49 5.76 4.44 -6.32
C GLN A 49 4.92 4.30 -7.60
N PHE A 50 3.70 3.79 -7.49
CA PHE A 50 2.78 3.72 -8.62
C PHE A 50 2.47 5.10 -9.18
N VAL A 51 2.17 6.07 -8.30
CA VAL A 51 1.92 7.47 -8.68
C VAL A 51 3.10 8.03 -9.46
N ASN A 52 4.31 7.91 -8.93
CA ASN A 52 5.53 8.43 -9.57
C ASN A 52 5.82 7.76 -10.92
N LEU A 53 5.50 6.47 -11.07
CA LEU A 53 5.75 5.74 -12.31
C LEU A 53 4.83 6.19 -13.45
N TYR A 54 3.58 6.53 -13.13
CA TYR A 54 2.55 6.87 -14.13
C TYR A 54 2.19 8.36 -14.15
N GLU A 55 2.78 9.19 -13.30
CA GLU A 55 2.60 10.63 -13.34
C GLU A 55 3.00 11.19 -14.71
N GLY A 56 2.10 11.94 -15.34
CA GLY A 56 2.31 12.52 -16.66
C GLY A 56 2.32 11.53 -17.82
N GLN A 57 1.98 10.26 -17.60
CA GLN A 57 1.92 9.22 -18.64
C GLN A 57 0.51 8.64 -18.78
N PRO A 58 0.13 8.13 -19.96
CA PRO A 58 -1.09 7.33 -20.10
C PRO A 58 -0.99 6.08 -19.22
N LEU A 59 -1.98 5.87 -18.35
CA LEU A 59 -2.09 4.68 -17.51
C LEU A 59 -3.01 3.65 -18.19
N PRO A 60 -2.49 2.49 -18.65
CA PRO A 60 -3.33 1.41 -19.14
C PRO A 60 -4.20 0.85 -18.02
N THR A 61 -5.45 0.49 -18.35
CA THR A 61 -6.40 -0.04 -17.35
C THR A 61 -5.91 -1.33 -16.72
N GLU A 62 -5.29 -2.23 -17.50
CA GLU A 62 -4.78 -3.52 -17.02
C GLU A 62 -3.68 -3.34 -15.98
N VAL A 63 -2.85 -2.31 -16.17
CA VAL A 63 -1.77 -1.95 -15.25
C VAL A 63 -2.34 -1.39 -13.94
N ALA A 64 -3.36 -0.54 -14.02
CA ALA A 64 -4.04 -0.01 -12.84
C ALA A 64 -4.71 -1.13 -12.02
N GLU A 65 -5.35 -2.09 -12.69
CA GLU A 65 -5.97 -3.26 -12.06
C GLU A 65 -4.95 -4.23 -11.45
N GLU A 66 -3.79 -4.43 -12.10
CA GLU A 66 -2.71 -5.22 -11.53
C GLU A 66 -2.15 -4.58 -10.26
N GLU A 67 -1.88 -3.27 -10.29
CA GLU A 67 -1.35 -2.58 -9.12
C GLU A 67 -2.38 -2.55 -7.99
N TYR A 68 -3.65 -2.32 -8.29
CA TYR A 68 -4.72 -2.40 -7.28
C TYR A 68 -4.74 -3.78 -6.59
N ARG A 69 -4.63 -4.87 -7.35
CA ARG A 69 -4.58 -6.23 -6.79
C ARG A 69 -3.35 -6.44 -5.92
N ARG A 70 -2.19 -5.95 -6.34
CA ARG A 70 -0.95 -6.03 -5.58
C ARG A 70 -1.05 -5.26 -4.27
N PHE A 71 -1.51 -4.02 -4.33
CA PHE A 71 -1.70 -3.17 -3.17
C PHE A 71 -2.71 -3.77 -2.18
N SER A 72 -3.85 -4.27 -2.69
CA SER A 72 -4.86 -4.94 -1.86
C SER A 72 -4.32 -6.20 -1.19
N ALA A 73 -3.43 -6.95 -1.86
CA ALA A 73 -2.76 -8.09 -1.25
C ALA A 73 -1.85 -7.68 -0.08
N TYR A 74 -1.09 -6.58 -0.21
CA TYR A 74 -0.27 -6.04 0.88
C TYR A 74 -1.12 -5.60 2.07
N VAL A 75 -2.24 -4.92 1.82
CA VAL A 75 -3.21 -4.51 2.86
C VAL A 75 -3.76 -5.73 3.60
N ALA A 76 -4.17 -6.77 2.88
CA ALA A 76 -4.69 -8.00 3.45
C ALA A 76 -3.62 -8.74 4.28
N GLU A 77 -2.41 -8.89 3.75
CA GLU A 77 -1.29 -9.57 4.43
C GLU A 77 -0.94 -8.89 5.76
N LEU A 78 -0.89 -7.55 5.78
CA LEU A 78 -0.69 -6.79 7.01
C LEU A 78 -1.88 -6.92 7.96
N GLY A 79 -3.11 -6.87 7.44
CA GLY A 79 -4.33 -7.07 8.23
C GLY A 79 -4.31 -8.40 8.99
N GLU A 80 -4.01 -9.50 8.28
CA GLU A 80 -3.88 -10.84 8.86
C GLU A 80 -2.73 -10.94 9.85
N ALA A 81 -1.55 -10.43 9.50
CA ALA A 81 -0.36 -10.47 10.36
C ALA A 81 -0.58 -9.70 11.67
N PHE A 82 -1.21 -8.53 11.61
CA PHE A 82 -1.49 -7.72 12.80
C PHE A 82 -2.60 -8.31 13.67
N ALA A 83 -3.64 -8.89 13.06
CA ALA A 83 -4.72 -9.59 13.75
C ALA A 83 -4.25 -10.86 14.48
N SER A 84 -3.20 -11.52 13.98
CA SER A 84 -2.64 -12.72 14.62
C SER A 84 -2.06 -12.47 16.02
N GLY A 85 -1.67 -11.23 16.33
CA GLY A 85 -0.98 -10.88 17.58
C GLY A 85 0.48 -11.37 17.66
N GLU A 86 0.98 -12.10 16.65
CA GLU A 86 2.33 -12.65 16.63
C GLU A 86 3.32 -11.64 16.02
N GLU A 87 4.27 -11.16 16.82
CA GLU A 87 5.26 -10.17 16.38
C GLU A 87 6.09 -10.66 15.18
N ASN A 88 6.48 -11.94 15.17
CA ASN A 88 7.21 -12.53 14.06
C ASN A 88 6.43 -12.49 12.73
N LYS A 89 5.10 -12.65 12.77
CA LYS A 89 4.27 -12.56 11.57
C LYS A 89 4.19 -11.13 11.05
N ARG A 90 4.09 -10.14 11.95
CA ARG A 90 4.10 -8.72 11.58
C ARG A 90 5.40 -8.32 10.88
N VAL A 91 6.53 -8.70 11.46
CA VAL A 91 7.85 -8.43 10.88
C VAL A 91 8.03 -9.16 9.55
N ALA A 92 7.61 -10.42 9.45
CA ALA A 92 7.67 -11.18 8.21
C ALA A 92 6.86 -10.51 7.08
N ALA A 93 5.62 -10.11 7.36
CA ALA A 93 4.77 -9.42 6.39
C ALA A 93 5.38 -8.09 5.92
N MET A 94 5.85 -7.26 6.87
CA MET A 94 6.52 -5.99 6.54
C MET A 94 7.76 -6.19 5.66
N ASN A 95 8.56 -7.23 5.94
CA ASN A 95 9.73 -7.55 5.13
C ASN A 95 9.36 -8.05 3.73
N GLY A 96 8.29 -8.84 3.60
CA GLY A 96 7.76 -9.30 2.31
C GLY A 96 7.34 -8.14 1.42
N ILE A 97 6.56 -7.21 1.98
CA ILE A 97 6.11 -5.99 1.29
C ILE A 97 7.30 -5.11 0.90
N ALA A 98 8.23 -4.89 1.83
CA ALA A 98 9.44 -4.11 1.54
C ALA A 98 10.25 -4.72 0.40
N ALA A 99 10.39 -6.04 0.35
CA ALA A 99 11.06 -6.73 -0.75
C ALA A 99 10.35 -6.51 -2.10
N GLY A 100 9.02 -6.59 -2.12
CA GLY A 100 8.23 -6.31 -3.33
C GLY A 100 8.38 -4.87 -3.83
N ILE A 101 8.39 -3.89 -2.92
CA ILE A 101 8.66 -2.48 -3.23
C ILE A 101 10.07 -2.32 -3.82
N ILE A 102 11.08 -2.94 -3.19
CA ILE A 102 12.47 -2.91 -3.67
C ILE A 102 12.60 -3.51 -5.06
N GLU A 103 11.97 -4.65 -5.33
CA GLU A 103 11.98 -5.30 -6.64
C GLU A 103 11.38 -4.39 -7.71
N SER A 104 10.22 -3.81 -7.44
CA SER A 104 9.56 -2.91 -8.39
C SER A 104 10.34 -1.61 -8.63
N LYS A 105 11.15 -1.12 -7.68
CA LYS A 105 12.02 0.06 -7.87
C LYS A 105 13.26 -0.23 -8.74
N ARG A 106 13.61 -1.50 -8.94
CA ARG A 106 14.81 -1.92 -9.69
C ARG A 106 14.49 -2.35 -11.12
N ALA A 107 13.22 -2.58 -11.44
CA ALA A 107 12.72 -2.88 -12.78
C ALA A 107 12.74 -1.64 -13.67
#